data_AF-A0A528V468-F1
#
_entry.id   AF-A0A528V468-F1
#
_cell.length_a   1.000
_cell.length_b   1.000
_cell.length_c   1.000
_cell.angle_alpha   90.00
_cell.angle_beta   90.00
_cell.angle_gamma   90.00
#
_symmetry.space_group_name_H-M   'P 1'
#
loop_
_entity.id
_entity.type
_entity.pdbx_description
1 polymer ?
#
loop_
_entity_poly.entity_id
_entity_poly.type
_entity_poly.pdbx_seq_one_letter_code
_entity_poly.pdbx_strand_id
1 'polypeptide(L)'
;LKGVNDTVEVLEELCRELMYRLGIKPYYLHHGDLARGMAHRRTTIAEGRALVSALRARLSGICNPVYVLDLPDGGGKVPLGPCYVEAQDGDTWRIRGQ
;
A
#
# COMPACT_ATOMS: atom_id res chain seq x y z
N LEU A 1 -7.39 -7.61 -1.83
CA LEU A 1 -8.41 -8.46 -2.47
C LEU A 1 -9.74 -8.22 -1.77
N LYS A 2 -10.77 -7.84 -2.53
CA LYS A 2 -12.08 -7.50 -1.97
C LYS A 2 -12.71 -8.69 -1.22
N GLY A 3 -13.13 -8.44 0.01
CA GLY A 3 -13.71 -9.44 0.93
C GLY A 3 -12.72 -10.49 1.42
N VAL A 4 -11.41 -10.22 1.40
CA VAL A 4 -10.38 -11.15 1.90
C VAL A 4 -9.40 -10.42 2.81
N ASN A 5 -8.76 -9.37 2.30
CA ASN A 5 -7.74 -8.60 3.00
C ASN A 5 -7.78 -7.12 2.60
N ASP A 6 -8.98 -6.61 2.34
CA ASP A 6 -9.28 -5.23 2.00
C ASP A 6 -9.64 -4.37 3.23
N THR A 7 -9.29 -4.83 4.43
CA THR A 7 -9.47 -4.11 5.69
C THR A 7 -8.14 -3.91 6.42
N VAL A 8 -8.08 -2.86 7.24
CA VAL A 8 -6.85 -2.48 7.95
C VAL A 8 -6.48 -3.54 8.97
N GLU A 9 -7.49 -4.08 9.66
CA GLU A 9 -7.34 -5.07 10.73
C GLU A 9 -6.70 -6.35 10.22
N VAL A 10 -7.20 -6.89 9.10
CA VAL A 10 -6.68 -8.13 8.51
C VAL A 10 -5.26 -7.93 8.00
N LEU A 11 -4.97 -6.80 7.34
CA LEU A 11 -3.62 -6.54 6.84
C LEU A 11 -2.63 -6.23 7.95
N GLU A 12 -3.05 -5.57 9.02
CA GLU A 12 -2.21 -5.34 10.19
C GLU A 12 -1.80 -6.67 10.83
N GLU A 13 -2.77 -7.54 11.10
CA GLU A 13 -2.52 -8.86 11.67
C GLU A 13 -1.56 -9.65 10.79
N LEU A 14 -1.85 -9.74 9.49
CA LEU A 14 -0.99 -10.43 8.53
C LEU A 14 0.45 -9.88 8.52
N CYS A 15 0.63 -8.56 8.48
CA CYS A 15 1.96 -7.96 8.42
C CYS A 15 2.76 -8.20 9.71
N ARG A 16 2.10 -8.11 10.88
CA ARG A 16 2.73 -8.40 12.17
C ARG A 16 3.13 -9.87 12.29
N GLU A 17 2.25 -10.78 11.86
CA GLU A 17 2.50 -12.22 11.88
C GLU A 17 3.67 -12.60 10.97
N LEU A 18 3.68 -12.10 9.73
CA LEU A 18 4.79 -12.32 8.80
C LEU A 18 6.12 -11.86 9.39
N MET A 19 6.19 -10.63 9.92
CA MET A 19 7.45 -10.08 10.42
C MET A 19 7.88 -10.72 11.75
N TYR A 20 7.03 -10.65 12.76
CA TYR A 20 7.45 -10.90 14.13
C TYR A 20 7.40 -12.37 14.53
N ARG A 21 6.50 -13.15 13.91
CA ARG A 21 6.43 -14.60 14.17
C ARG A 21 7.28 -15.39 13.16
N LEU A 22 7.28 -14.99 11.90
CA LEU A 22 7.93 -15.77 10.83
C LEU A 22 9.24 -15.18 10.32
N GLY A 23 9.61 -13.95 10.69
CA GLY A 23 10.82 -13.28 10.19
C GLY A 23 10.75 -12.89 8.71
N ILE A 24 9.54 -12.84 8.12
CA ILE A 24 9.30 -12.53 6.72
C ILE A 24 8.92 -11.07 6.58
N LYS A 25 9.67 -10.32 5.78
CA LYS A 25 9.38 -8.92 5.52
C LYS A 25 8.16 -8.75 4.61
N PRO A 26 7.08 -8.08 5.06
CA PRO A 26 6.02 -7.63 4.16
C PRO A 26 6.61 -6.62 3.19
N TYR A 27 6.84 -7.03 1.95
CA TYR A 27 7.59 -6.22 1.00
C TYR A 27 6.67 -5.36 0.13
N TYR A 28 5.78 -6.01 -0.62
CA TYR A 28 4.81 -5.33 -1.47
C TYR A 28 3.37 -5.68 -1.10
N LEU A 29 2.51 -4.67 -1.11
CA LEU A 29 1.08 -4.84 -1.21
C LEU A 29 0.68 -4.51 -2.65
N HIS A 30 0.37 -5.53 -3.43
CA HIS A 30 -0.03 -5.34 -4.83
C HIS A 30 -1.45 -4.82 -4.94
N HIS A 31 -1.64 -3.79 -5.75
CA HIS A 31 -2.96 -3.45 -6.26
C HIS A 31 -3.46 -4.58 -7.15
N GLY A 32 -4.75 -4.86 -7.10
CA GLY A 32 -5.33 -5.94 -7.90
C GLY A 32 -5.18 -5.66 -9.40
N ASP A 33 -4.57 -6.61 -10.11
CA ASP A 33 -4.41 -6.56 -11.56
C ASP A 33 -5.74 -6.66 -12.30
N LEU A 34 -5.74 -6.14 -13.53
CA LEU A 34 -6.83 -6.30 -14.49
C LEU A 34 -6.79 -7.68 -15.16
N ALA A 35 -6.77 -8.73 -14.36
CA ALA A 35 -6.88 -10.10 -14.85
C ALA A 35 -8.33 -10.43 -15.22
N ARG A 36 -8.52 -11.16 -16.33
CA ARG A 36 -9.85 -11.59 -16.79
C ARG A 36 -10.58 -12.37 -15.68
N GLY A 37 -11.79 -11.94 -15.34
CA GLY A 37 -12.60 -12.54 -14.27
C GLY A 37 -12.35 -12.01 -12.86
N MET A 38 -11.29 -11.21 -12.63
CA MET A 38 -10.91 -10.73 -11.29
C MET A 38 -11.47 -9.36 -10.92
N ALA A 39 -12.24 -8.72 -11.81
CA ALA A 39 -12.76 -7.37 -11.60
C ALA A 39 -13.55 -7.21 -10.28
N HIS A 40 -14.36 -8.21 -9.91
CA HIS A 40 -15.16 -8.20 -8.68
C HIS A 40 -14.33 -8.26 -7.38
N ARG A 41 -13.07 -8.70 -7.46
CA ARG A 41 -12.11 -8.74 -6.33
C ARG A 41 -11.23 -7.49 -6.27
N ARG A 42 -11.32 -6.61 -7.26
CA ARG A 42 -10.46 -5.43 -7.37
C ARG A 42 -11.01 -4.31 -6.50
N THR A 43 -10.13 -3.70 -5.71
CA THR A 43 -10.40 -2.43 -5.02
C THR A 43 -10.07 -1.27 -5.96
N THR A 44 -10.56 -0.07 -5.65
CA THR A 44 -10.08 1.14 -6.32
C THR A 44 -8.70 1.53 -5.80
N ILE A 45 -7.97 2.33 -6.59
CA ILE A 45 -6.68 2.88 -6.15
C ILE A 45 -6.88 3.76 -4.91
N ALA A 46 -7.97 4.53 -4.85
CA ALA A 46 -8.29 5.39 -3.72
C ALA A 46 -8.46 4.59 -2.42
N GLU A 47 -9.23 3.50 -2.45
CA GLU A 47 -9.39 2.58 -1.31
C GLU A 47 -8.04 1.98 -0.89
N GLY A 48 -7.24 1.49 -1.85
CA GLY A 48 -5.91 0.94 -1.54
C GLY A 48 -4.96 1.96 -0.90
N ARG A 49 -4.99 3.21 -1.35
CA ARG A 49 -4.20 4.30 -0.74
C ARG A 49 -4.69 4.65 0.66
N ALA A 50 -6.01 4.71 0.88
CA ALA A 50 -6.58 4.95 2.20
C ALA A 50 -6.21 3.84 3.19
N LEU A 51 -6.33 2.59 2.75
CA LEU A 51 -5.97 1.38 3.51
C LEU A 51 -4.50 1.41 3.96
N VAL A 52 -3.58 1.69 3.03
CA VAL A 52 -2.13 1.73 3.31
C VAL A 52 -1.75 2.94 4.16
N SER A 53 -2.45 4.06 4.01
CA SER A 53 -2.27 5.22 4.89
C SER A 53 -2.61 4.88 6.35
N ALA A 54 -3.71 4.17 6.57
CA ALA A 54 -4.11 3.71 7.91
C ALA A 54 -3.12 2.67 8.48
N LEU A 55 -2.64 1.73 7.64
CA LEU A 55 -1.63 0.76 8.06
C LEU A 55 -0.31 1.43 8.49
N ARG A 56 0.12 2.49 7.78
CA ARG A 56 1.34 3.23 8.13
C ARG A 56 1.31 3.83 9.52
N ALA A 57 0.14 4.29 9.97
CA ALA A 57 -0.02 4.84 11.32
C ALA A 57 0.00 3.74 12.42
N ARG A 58 -0.31 2.49 12.08
CA ARG A 58 -0.47 1.38 13.04
C ARG A 58 0.76 0.47 13.11
N LEU A 59 1.45 0.27 11.98
CA LEU A 59 2.56 -0.65 11.84
C LEU A 59 3.92 0.03 12.05
N SER A 60 4.89 -0.73 12.55
CA SER A 60 6.29 -0.30 12.54
C SER A 60 6.81 -0.19 11.10
N GLY A 61 7.87 0.61 10.89
CA GLY A 61 8.42 0.82 9.54
C GLY A 61 8.84 -0.47 8.83
N ILE A 62 9.34 -1.47 9.56
CA ILE A 62 9.76 -2.75 8.97
C ILE A 62 8.57 -3.64 8.58
N CYS A 63 7.42 -3.48 9.23
CA CYS A 63 6.18 -4.20 8.93
C CYS A 63 5.35 -3.52 7.83
N ASN A 64 5.65 -2.28 7.47
CA ASN A 64 4.88 -1.53 6.49
C ASN A 64 5.21 -1.97 5.05
N PRO A 65 4.27 -2.57 4.31
CA PRO A 65 4.49 -2.91 2.92
C PRO A 65 4.45 -1.67 2.03
N VAL A 66 5.17 -1.73 0.91
CA VAL A 66 5.06 -0.72 -0.15
C VAL A 66 3.86 -1.08 -1.03
N TYR A 67 2.89 -0.17 -1.14
CA TYR A 67 1.75 -0.34 -2.03
C TYR A 67 2.15 -0.06 -3.47
N VAL A 68 1.96 -1.03 -4.36
CA VAL A 68 2.44 -0.98 -5.74
C VAL A 68 1.34 -1.33 -6.75
N LEU A 69 1.42 -0.73 -7.93
CA LEU A 69 0.67 -1.11 -9.10
C LEU A 69 1.65 -1.64 -10.15
N ASP A 70 1.38 -2.81 -10.71
CA ASP A 70 2.10 -3.30 -11.88
C ASP A 70 1.54 -2.63 -13.13
N LEU A 71 2.41 -1.97 -13.90
CA LEU A 71 2.02 -1.36 -15.17
C LEU A 71 1.92 -2.42 -16.29
N PRO A 72 1.00 -2.24 -17.25
CA PRO A 72 0.94 -3.07 -18.46
C PRO A 72 2.28 -3.08 -19.22
N ASP A 73 2.45 -4.09 -20.08
CA ASP A 73 3.55 -4.20 -21.05
C ASP A 73 4.96 -4.14 -20.44
N GLY A 74 5.10 -4.56 -19.18
CA GLY A 74 6.40 -4.61 -18.51
C GLY A 74 6.90 -3.27 -17.97
N GLY A 75 6.02 -2.28 -17.80
CA GLY A 75 6.36 -0.98 -17.21
C GLY A 75 6.81 -1.01 -15.74
N GLY A 76 6.81 -2.19 -15.11
CA GLY A 76 7.32 -2.41 -13.76
C GLY A 76 6.33 -2.11 -12.64
N LYS A 77 6.84 -2.21 -11.39
CA LYS A 77 6.08 -1.98 -10.15
C LYS A 77 6.21 -0.52 -9.74
N VAL A 78 5.12 0.23 -9.82
CA VAL A 78 5.07 1.65 -9.45
C VAL A 78 4.51 1.81 -8.04
N PRO A 79 5.27 2.38 -7.10
CA PRO A 79 4.76 2.69 -5.77
C PRO A 79 3.65 3.75 -5.81
N LEU A 80 2.50 3.45 -5.21
CA LEU A 80 1.36 4.36 -5.11
C LEU A 80 1.23 4.92 -3.68
N GLY A 81 2.35 5.38 -3.12
CA GLY A 81 2.41 5.96 -1.79
C GLY A 81 1.65 7.30 -1.64
N PRO A 82 1.47 7.78 -0.41
CA PRO A 82 1.12 9.17 -0.17
C PRO A 82 2.20 10.10 -0.71
N CYS A 83 1.80 11.17 -1.38
CA CYS A 83 2.65 12.33 -1.61
C CYS A 83 2.53 13.23 -0.37
N TYR A 84 3.64 13.40 0.35
CA TYR A 84 3.68 14.28 1.52
C TYR A 84 4.04 15.72 1.13
N VAL A 85 4.57 15.95 -0.08
CA VAL A 85 4.82 17.30 -0.59
C VAL A 85 3.50 17.92 -1.00
N GLU A 86 3.12 19.01 -0.34
CA GLU A 86 1.93 19.79 -0.66
C GLU A 86 2.23 20.96 -1.60
N ALA A 87 3.40 21.58 -1.42
CA ALA A 87 3.86 22.69 -2.26
C ALA A 87 5.39 22.79 -2.23
N GLN A 88 5.93 23.39 -3.28
CA GLN A 88 7.33 23.80 -3.35
C GLN A 88 7.38 25.24 -3.88
N ASP A 89 8.14 26.10 -3.21
CA ASP A 89 8.42 27.47 -3.63
C ASP A 89 9.93 27.72 -3.53
N GLY A 90 10.61 27.68 -4.68
CA GLY A 90 12.07 27.64 -4.76
C GLY A 90 12.66 26.48 -3.94
N ASP A 91 13.45 26.84 -2.92
CA ASP A 91 14.08 25.90 -1.98
C ASP A 91 13.21 25.59 -0.75
N THR A 92 12.01 26.17 -0.65
CA THR A 92 11.09 25.95 0.47
C THR A 92 10.09 24.85 0.13
N TRP A 93 9.94 23.89 1.05
CA TRP A 93 9.04 22.75 0.90
C TRP A 93 7.95 22.77 1.97
N ARG A 94 6.68 22.63 1.55
CA ARG A 94 5.56 22.38 2.47
C ARG A 94 5.28 20.88 2.51
N ILE A 95 5.46 20.28 3.67
CA ILE A 95 5.31 18.84 3.89
C ILE A 95 4.15 18.57 4.85
N ARG A 96 3.25 17.67 4.46
CA ARG A 96 2.17 17.14 5.29
C ARG A 96 2.71 16.06 6.22
N GLY A 97 2.51 16.25 7.54
CA GLY A 97 2.79 15.24 8.56
C GLY A 97 1.84 14.03 8.49
N GLN A 98 2.20 12.98 9.22
CA GLN A 98 1.33 11.82 9.48
C GLN A 98 0.59 11.99 10.81
#